data_AF-A0A928I073-F1
#
_entry.id   AF-A0A928I073-F1
#
_cell.length_a   1.000
_cell.length_b   1.000
_cell.length_c   1.000
_cell.angle_alpha   90.00
_cell.angle_beta   90.00
_cell.angle_gamma   90.00
#
_symmetry.space_group_name_H-M   'P 1'
#
loop_
_entity.id
_entity.type
_entity.pdbx_description
1 polymer ?
#
loop_
_entity_poly.entity_id
_entity_poly.type
_entity_poly.pdbx_seq_one_letter_code
_entity_poly.pdbx_strand_id
1 'polypeptide(L)'
;MEIIFDMVLPLLCGLALFLFGMDLMGDSLKKSAGSGLKAILGKMTSNPIKGFLLGLVVTMIIQSSSATTVMVVGFVNSGTMTLLQAVGVIMGANVGTAITAWITGLSGIGSDSAEGVVDALSLLKPDSWVPIVAVIAICLIMFVSRGKKRDIGFILIGFVILMTGMDMMSAAVSGLKENETFISILTMFENPILGVLAGLILTAIVQSSSASVGILQALTATGGITFGAAIPIIMGQNIGTCVTAMISSISASKNGKRAALIHLYFNIIAVVIVLSGFYLINWLIGGFQMNGTPFLENVIDMWGIAAVHTIFKIIAVAILAPFYRQLAHLAEITIKDSAEEKERANLLDERLIATPAIAVQRATEVTAAMAEVSCDALRKSLSLFEEFDPKVADEVRNLESKADSYEDSLGSYLVRVSSADMNEYDSRQITKLLHIIGDFERISDHAVNIVESAEEMRDKKIEFSAEAKHEMQVLRQAVGDILNMAESTFVNNDIALATDIEPLEQVVDDLRDRIKLNHILRLQKSECTIEHGFILADLLNNFERVSDHCSNIGCCVVEISTYDSMDVHKYLSDLRHGEGRFEEKYAEYKDKYAI
;
A
#
# COMPACT_ATOMS: atom_id res chain seq x y z
N MET A 1 -17.48 9.88 34.04
CA MET A 1 -18.35 10.09 32.86
C MET A 1 -17.72 11.14 31.95
N GLU A 2 -17.32 12.31 32.50
CA GLU A 2 -16.56 13.36 31.79
C GLU A 2 -15.30 12.85 31.06
N ILE A 3 -14.39 12.12 31.72
CA ILE A 3 -13.18 11.56 31.06
C ILE A 3 -13.52 10.71 29.82
N ILE A 4 -14.65 9.99 29.82
CA ILE A 4 -15.04 9.15 28.70
C ILE A 4 -15.53 10.01 27.53
N PHE A 5 -16.37 11.02 27.80
CA PHE A 5 -16.96 11.87 26.76
C PHE A 5 -16.03 12.98 26.25
N ASP A 6 -15.15 13.50 27.10
CA ASP A 6 -14.29 14.64 26.78
C ASP A 6 -12.90 14.21 26.30
N MET A 7 -12.45 13.00 26.68
CA MET A 7 -11.11 12.49 26.36
C MET A 7 -11.16 11.22 25.51
N VAL A 8 -11.78 10.15 26.00
CA VAL A 8 -11.69 8.82 25.35
C VAL A 8 -12.44 8.79 24.02
N LEU A 9 -13.69 9.27 24.00
CA LEU A 9 -14.52 9.24 22.80
C LEU A 9 -13.98 10.14 21.67
N PRO A 10 -13.56 11.39 21.93
CA PRO A 10 -12.92 12.23 20.92
C PRO A 10 -11.59 11.64 20.43
N LEU A 11 -10.80 11.00 21.30
CA LEU A 11 -9.58 10.31 20.89
C LEU A 11 -9.87 9.14 19.94
N LEU A 12 -10.86 8.29 20.26
CA LEU A 12 -11.25 7.16 19.41
C LEU A 12 -11.86 7.60 18.08
N CYS A 13 -12.72 8.61 18.10
CA CYS A 13 -13.30 9.17 16.88
C CYS A 13 -12.22 9.84 16.03
N GLY A 14 -11.25 10.51 16.65
CA GLY A 14 -10.13 11.15 15.95
C GLY A 14 -9.22 10.12 15.31
N LEU A 15 -8.96 9.01 16.01
CA LEU A 15 -8.26 7.86 15.46
C LEU A 15 -9.01 7.23 14.27
N ALA A 16 -10.33 7.07 14.38
CA ALA A 16 -11.15 6.51 13.30
C ALA A 16 -11.11 7.40 12.04
N LEU A 17 -11.29 8.72 12.21
CA LEU A 17 -11.15 9.69 11.11
C LEU A 17 -9.75 9.68 10.52
N PHE A 18 -8.72 9.64 11.37
CA PHE A 18 -7.32 9.59 10.94
C PHE A 18 -7.02 8.35 10.07
N LEU A 19 -7.44 7.17 10.52
CA LEU A 19 -7.27 5.92 9.77
C LEU A 19 -8.08 5.93 8.47
N PHE A 20 -9.34 6.39 8.51
CA PHE A 20 -10.18 6.48 7.31
C PHE A 20 -9.65 7.46 6.27
N GLY A 21 -9.21 8.66 6.71
CA GLY A 21 -8.65 9.67 5.82
C GLY A 21 -7.38 9.18 5.12
N MET A 22 -6.56 8.40 5.82
CA MET A 22 -5.35 7.79 5.28
C MET A 22 -5.64 6.67 4.28
N ASP A 23 -6.59 5.80 4.57
CA ASP A 23 -7.02 4.73 3.67
C ASP A 23 -7.57 5.33 2.36
N LEU A 24 -8.50 6.29 2.49
CA LEU A 24 -9.06 7.03 1.36
C LEU A 24 -7.98 7.74 0.54
N MET A 25 -7.05 8.43 1.21
CA MET A 25 -5.93 9.09 0.53
C MET A 25 -5.03 8.08 -0.18
N GLY A 26 -4.71 6.95 0.45
CA GLY A 26 -3.87 5.88 -0.09
C GLY A 26 -4.45 5.25 -1.35
N ASP A 27 -5.74 4.89 -1.32
CA ASP A 27 -6.45 4.34 -2.48
C ASP A 27 -6.60 5.35 -3.61
N SER A 28 -6.89 6.61 -3.26
CA SER A 28 -6.97 7.69 -4.25
C SER A 28 -5.62 8.00 -4.87
N LEU A 29 -4.54 7.87 -4.09
CA LEU A 29 -3.17 7.96 -4.59
C LEU A 29 -2.86 6.81 -5.54
N LYS A 30 -3.21 5.56 -5.22
CA LYS A 30 -3.04 4.41 -6.13
C LYS A 30 -3.77 4.64 -7.46
N LYS A 31 -5.04 5.07 -7.41
CA LYS A 31 -5.87 5.35 -8.60
C LYS A 31 -5.36 6.55 -9.41
N SER A 32 -4.85 7.58 -8.75
CA SER A 32 -4.32 8.79 -9.40
C SER A 32 -2.87 8.64 -9.88
N ALA A 33 -2.14 7.64 -9.35
CA ALA A 33 -0.74 7.37 -9.64
C ALA A 33 -0.52 6.81 -11.04
N GLY A 34 -0.79 7.63 -12.06
CA GLY A 34 -0.18 7.45 -13.37
C GLY A 34 1.34 7.69 -13.31
N SER A 35 2.02 7.43 -14.42
CA SER A 35 3.48 7.61 -14.59
C SER A 35 4.01 9.00 -14.18
N GLY A 36 3.18 10.05 -14.25
CA GLY A 36 3.56 11.43 -13.95
C GLY A 36 3.86 11.74 -12.47
N LEU A 37 3.00 11.34 -11.52
CA LEU A 37 3.22 11.63 -10.09
C LEU A 37 4.44 10.85 -9.56
N LYS A 38 4.55 9.59 -9.97
CA LYS A 38 5.71 8.73 -9.69
C LYS A 38 7.00 9.34 -10.26
N ALA A 39 6.95 9.92 -11.46
CA ALA A 39 8.10 10.61 -12.05
C ALA A 39 8.49 11.92 -11.30
N ILE A 40 7.51 12.73 -10.87
CA ILE A 40 7.78 13.96 -10.11
C ILE A 40 8.40 13.61 -8.76
N LEU A 41 7.75 12.74 -7.99
CA LEU A 41 8.26 12.28 -6.69
C LEU A 41 9.62 11.60 -6.87
N GLY A 42 9.77 10.76 -7.90
CA GLY A 42 11.04 10.12 -8.24
C GLY A 42 12.16 11.11 -8.53
N LYS A 43 11.88 12.20 -9.25
CA LYS A 43 12.86 13.26 -9.54
C LYS A 43 13.22 14.05 -8.27
N MET A 44 12.21 14.39 -7.45
CA MET A 44 12.37 15.15 -6.20
C MET A 44 13.00 14.31 -5.06
N THR A 45 12.97 12.98 -5.17
CA THR A 45 13.57 12.06 -4.19
C THR A 45 14.68 11.19 -4.78
N SER A 46 15.20 11.56 -5.96
CA SER A 46 16.20 10.79 -6.73
C SER A 46 17.50 10.51 -5.99
N ASN A 47 17.80 11.27 -4.93
CA ASN A 47 18.91 10.97 -4.02
C ASN A 47 18.53 11.32 -2.58
N PRO A 48 19.26 10.79 -1.57
CA PRO A 48 18.93 11.00 -0.16
C PRO A 48 18.88 12.48 0.26
N ILE A 49 19.72 13.33 -0.32
CA ILE A 49 19.77 14.77 -0.02
C ILE A 49 18.50 15.48 -0.52
N LYS A 50 18.07 15.20 -1.76
CA LYS A 50 16.84 15.76 -2.30
C LYS A 50 15.61 15.26 -1.54
N GLY A 51 15.59 13.98 -1.17
CA GLY A 51 14.57 13.43 -0.26
C GLY A 51 14.53 14.16 1.07
N PHE A 52 15.70 14.36 1.70
CA PHE A 52 15.84 15.14 2.92
C PHE A 52 15.32 16.57 2.77
N LEU A 53 15.72 17.29 1.72
CA LEU A 53 15.25 18.65 1.47
C LEU A 53 13.74 18.70 1.24
N LEU A 54 13.18 17.73 0.51
CA LEU A 54 11.74 17.62 0.31
C LEU A 54 11.02 17.48 1.64
N GLY A 55 11.43 16.51 2.48
CA GLY A 55 10.83 16.31 3.80
C GLY A 55 10.96 17.52 4.70
N LEU A 56 12.14 18.16 4.70
CA LEU A 56 12.42 19.35 5.49
C LEU A 56 11.49 20.51 5.10
N VAL A 57 11.39 20.82 3.81
CA VAL A 57 10.54 21.92 3.31
C VAL A 57 9.06 21.63 3.54
N VAL A 58 8.60 20.42 3.19
CA VAL A 58 7.21 20.02 3.35
C VAL A 58 6.81 20.09 4.82
N THR A 59 7.64 19.58 5.74
CA THR A 59 7.34 19.63 7.16
C THR A 59 7.45 21.03 7.76
N MET A 60 8.32 21.92 7.26
CA MET A 60 8.31 23.31 7.71
C MET A 60 7.02 24.04 7.30
N ILE A 61 6.49 23.75 6.11
CA ILE A 61 5.24 24.34 5.62
C ILE A 61 4.04 23.76 6.39
N ILE A 62 3.97 22.42 6.49
CA ILE A 62 2.87 21.73 7.17
C ILE A 62 2.97 21.88 8.70
N GLN A 63 4.17 22.15 9.22
CA GLN A 63 4.49 22.24 10.65
C GLN A 63 4.21 20.95 11.45
N SER A 64 4.09 19.80 10.76
CA SER A 64 3.82 18.49 11.37
C SER A 64 4.64 17.37 10.70
N SER A 65 5.63 16.83 11.43
CA SER A 65 6.39 15.63 10.99
C SER A 65 5.51 14.39 10.98
N SER A 66 4.56 14.27 11.91
CA SER A 66 3.61 13.16 11.94
C SER A 66 2.80 13.13 10.64
N ALA A 67 2.21 14.26 10.24
CA ALA A 67 1.46 14.37 8.99
C ALA A 67 2.32 14.03 7.78
N THR A 68 3.55 14.58 7.73
CA THR A 68 4.47 14.34 6.63
C THR A 68 4.89 12.87 6.55
N THR A 69 5.16 12.23 7.69
CA THR A 69 5.60 10.83 7.74
C THR A 69 4.45 9.88 7.40
N VAL A 70 3.24 10.14 7.88
CA VAL A 70 2.05 9.38 7.52
C VAL A 70 1.78 9.47 6.02
N MET A 71 1.95 10.65 5.43
CA MET A 71 1.85 10.82 3.98
C MET A 71 2.94 10.03 3.24
N VAL A 72 4.18 9.99 3.75
CA VAL A 72 5.25 9.13 3.20
C VAL A 72 4.89 7.65 3.31
N VAL A 73 4.33 7.19 4.43
CA VAL A 73 3.81 5.82 4.57
C VAL A 73 2.73 5.55 3.51
N GLY A 74 1.82 6.49 3.28
CA GLY A 74 0.81 6.40 2.21
C GLY A 74 1.40 6.33 0.79
N PHE A 75 2.46 7.09 0.51
CA PHE A 75 3.17 7.03 -0.77
C PHE A 75 3.90 5.69 -0.98
N VAL A 76 4.52 5.16 0.08
CA VAL A 76 5.15 3.83 0.02
C VAL A 76 4.10 2.74 -0.12
N ASN A 77 2.96 2.88 0.58
CA ASN A 77 1.85 1.93 0.53
C ASN A 77 1.17 1.88 -0.85
N SER A 78 1.16 2.99 -1.57
CA SER A 78 0.62 3.10 -2.93
C SER A 78 1.62 2.74 -4.04
N GLY A 79 2.87 2.39 -3.71
CA GLY A 79 3.91 2.10 -4.70
C GLY A 79 4.39 3.33 -5.49
N THR A 80 3.99 4.53 -5.08
CA THR A 80 4.39 5.80 -5.70
C THR A 80 5.78 6.26 -5.25
N MET A 81 6.22 5.81 -4.08
CA MET A 81 7.55 6.06 -3.51
C MET A 81 8.19 4.74 -3.05
N THR A 82 9.48 4.59 -3.31
CA THR A 82 10.26 3.44 -2.81
C THR A 82 10.63 3.61 -1.33
N LEU A 83 10.93 2.50 -0.65
CA LEU A 83 11.35 2.52 0.75
C LEU A 83 12.61 3.39 0.98
N LEU A 84 13.59 3.33 0.07
CA LEU A 84 14.81 4.14 0.19
C LEU A 84 14.57 5.64 0.00
N GLN A 85 13.64 6.02 -0.88
CA GLN A 85 13.23 7.42 -1.04
C GLN A 85 12.56 7.94 0.24
N ALA A 86 11.71 7.11 0.87
CA ALA A 86 11.04 7.44 2.11
C ALA A 86 12.02 7.75 3.25
N VAL A 87 13.15 7.02 3.36
CA VAL A 87 14.18 7.29 4.39
C VAL A 87 14.63 8.75 4.36
N GLY A 88 14.96 9.28 3.18
CA GLY A 88 15.41 10.66 3.02
C GLY A 88 14.32 11.66 3.46
N VAL A 89 13.09 11.47 3.00
CA VAL A 89 11.96 12.35 3.34
C VAL A 89 11.65 12.32 4.84
N ILE A 90 11.69 11.14 5.49
CA ILE A 90 11.49 11.01 6.93
C ILE A 90 12.58 11.74 7.73
N MET A 91 13.86 11.60 7.35
CA MET A 91 14.96 12.34 7.98
C MET A 91 14.77 13.86 7.85
N GLY A 92 14.34 14.31 6.67
CA GLY A 92 14.02 15.71 6.41
C GLY A 92 12.88 16.22 7.29
N ALA A 93 11.78 15.47 7.32
CA ALA A 93 10.60 15.80 8.09
C ALA A 93 10.91 15.94 9.59
N ASN A 94 11.75 15.04 10.10
CA ASN A 94 12.23 15.10 11.47
C ASN A 94 12.92 16.42 11.79
N VAL A 95 13.83 16.90 10.95
CA VAL A 95 14.50 18.19 11.15
C VAL A 95 13.53 19.35 10.95
N GLY A 96 12.69 19.30 9.92
CA GLY A 96 11.76 20.38 9.58
C GLY A 96 10.81 20.75 10.72
N THR A 97 10.39 19.79 11.55
CA THR A 97 9.52 20.07 12.70
C THR A 97 10.15 20.99 13.74
N ALA A 98 11.48 21.10 13.80
CA ALA A 98 12.13 21.96 14.79
C ALA A 98 11.75 23.44 14.64
N ILE A 99 11.30 23.88 13.45
CA ILE A 99 10.86 25.27 13.23
C ILE A 99 9.72 25.66 14.18
N THR A 100 8.85 24.73 14.55
CA THR A 100 7.68 25.03 15.39
C THR A 100 8.07 25.47 16.79
N ALA A 101 9.15 24.90 17.35
CA ALA A 101 9.70 25.29 18.65
C ALA A 101 10.26 26.72 18.63
N TRP A 102 10.84 27.16 17.51
CA TRP A 102 11.31 28.54 17.35
C TRP A 102 10.16 29.52 17.18
N ILE A 103 9.13 29.16 16.41
CA ILE A 103 7.92 29.98 16.24
C ILE A 103 7.23 30.20 17.58
N THR A 104 7.07 29.14 18.37
CA THR A 104 6.46 29.20 19.71
C THR A 104 7.36 29.90 20.73
N GLY A 105 8.68 29.77 20.64
CA GLY A 105 9.62 30.56 21.44
C GLY A 105 9.54 32.06 21.15
N LEU A 106 9.35 32.45 19.89
CA LEU A 106 9.16 33.83 19.45
C LEU A 106 7.87 34.46 20.02
N SER A 107 6.79 33.69 20.16
CA SER A 107 5.54 34.17 20.78
C SER A 107 5.64 34.52 22.26
N GLY A 108 6.70 34.07 22.94
CA GLY A 108 6.99 34.46 24.33
C GLY A 108 7.66 35.84 24.47
N ILE A 109 8.11 36.45 23.36
CA ILE A 109 8.69 37.80 23.37
C ILE A 109 7.55 38.81 23.18
N GLY A 110 7.09 39.43 24.26
CA GLY A 110 6.08 40.50 24.25
C GLY A 110 6.56 41.82 23.64
N SER A 111 7.17 41.78 22.45
CA SER A 111 7.52 42.96 21.67
C SER A 111 6.59 43.09 20.46
N ASP A 112 6.03 44.28 20.23
CA ASP A 112 5.09 44.60 19.14
C ASP A 112 5.58 44.15 17.73
N SER A 113 6.88 44.03 17.51
CA SER A 113 7.48 43.56 16.25
C SER A 113 7.54 42.03 16.13
N ALA A 114 7.58 41.29 17.24
CA ALA A 114 7.52 39.83 17.27
C ALA A 114 6.08 39.33 17.10
N GLU A 115 5.08 40.06 17.61
CA GLU A 115 3.66 39.72 17.46
C GLU A 115 3.25 39.67 15.98
N GLY A 116 3.66 40.66 15.17
CA GLY A 116 3.36 40.66 13.72
C GLY A 116 3.99 39.50 12.93
N VAL A 117 5.17 39.03 13.35
CA VAL A 117 5.85 37.87 12.73
C VAL A 117 5.22 36.55 13.19
N VAL A 118 4.85 36.45 14.47
CA VAL A 118 4.15 35.30 15.04
C VAL A 118 2.75 35.16 14.44
N ASP A 119 2.03 36.25 14.23
CA ASP A 119 0.72 36.25 13.57
C ASP A 119 0.83 35.82 12.10
N ALA A 120 1.84 36.32 11.36
CA ALA A 120 2.08 35.88 9.99
C ALA A 120 2.44 34.37 9.90
N LEU A 121 3.18 33.85 10.89
CA LEU A 121 3.56 32.44 10.96
C LEU A 121 2.44 31.55 11.51
N SER A 122 1.51 32.10 12.30
CA SER A 122 0.32 31.39 12.78
C SER A 122 -0.67 31.11 11.65
N LEU A 123 -0.73 31.98 10.63
CA LEU A 123 -1.48 31.75 9.39
C LEU A 123 -0.96 30.55 8.56
N LEU A 124 0.28 30.11 8.80
CA LEU A 124 0.84 28.91 8.15
C LEU A 124 0.48 27.62 8.90
N LYS A 125 -0.14 27.70 10.09
CA LYS A 125 -0.61 26.50 10.80
C LYS A 125 -1.69 25.79 9.98
N PRO A 126 -1.70 24.44 9.99
CA PRO A 126 -2.75 23.65 9.34
C PRO A 126 -4.17 24.14 9.56
N ASP A 127 -4.50 24.51 10.80
CA ASP A 127 -5.82 25.01 11.22
C ASP A 127 -6.33 26.18 10.35
N SER A 128 -5.43 26.97 9.78
CA SER A 128 -5.77 28.15 8.96
C SER A 128 -6.05 27.83 7.48
N TRP A 129 -5.45 26.76 6.93
CA TRP A 129 -5.53 26.47 5.49
C TRP A 129 -6.16 25.10 5.15
N VAL A 130 -6.20 24.14 6.08
CA VAL A 130 -6.90 22.85 5.91
C VAL A 130 -8.38 23.07 5.53
N PRO A 131 -9.13 24.01 6.13
CA PRO A 131 -10.50 24.29 5.70
C PRO A 131 -10.60 24.76 4.23
N ILE A 132 -9.61 25.53 3.75
CA ILE A 132 -9.55 25.97 2.34
C ILE A 132 -9.34 24.77 1.42
N VAL A 133 -8.42 23.86 1.80
CA VAL A 133 -8.19 22.60 1.07
C VAL A 133 -9.46 21.74 1.06
N ALA A 134 -10.23 21.71 2.15
CA ALA A 134 -11.51 21.00 2.22
C ALA A 134 -12.52 21.52 1.19
N VAL A 135 -12.65 22.85 1.08
CA VAL A 135 -13.55 23.47 0.08
C VAL A 135 -13.10 23.11 -1.34
N ILE A 136 -11.81 23.22 -1.63
CA ILE A 136 -11.26 22.86 -2.95
C ILE A 136 -11.51 21.37 -3.25
N ALA A 137 -11.27 20.49 -2.29
CA ALA A 137 -11.48 19.05 -2.42
C ALA A 137 -12.94 18.72 -2.74
N ILE A 138 -13.88 19.26 -1.97
CA ILE A 138 -15.32 19.06 -2.18
C ILE A 138 -15.75 19.61 -3.55
N CYS A 139 -15.29 20.80 -3.93
CA CYS A 139 -15.57 21.35 -5.25
C CYS A 139 -15.07 20.43 -6.38
N LEU A 140 -13.85 19.90 -6.28
CA LEU A 140 -13.32 18.96 -7.28
C LEU A 140 -14.15 17.68 -7.34
N ILE A 141 -14.58 17.14 -6.19
CA ILE A 141 -15.38 15.90 -6.12
C ILE A 141 -16.79 16.10 -6.67
N MET A 142 -17.45 17.22 -6.35
CA MET A 142 -18.86 17.46 -6.69
C MET A 142 -19.03 17.96 -8.12
N PHE A 143 -18.10 18.80 -8.63
CA PHE A 143 -18.25 19.43 -9.94
C PHE A 143 -17.47 18.74 -11.06
N VAL A 144 -16.55 17.82 -10.76
CA VAL A 144 -15.85 17.01 -11.77
C VAL A 144 -16.33 15.57 -11.72
N SER A 145 -16.94 15.11 -12.81
CA SER A 145 -17.58 13.80 -12.84
C SER A 145 -16.61 12.62 -12.95
N ARG A 146 -15.48 12.74 -13.68
CA ARG A 146 -14.48 11.64 -13.85
C ARG A 146 -13.07 12.16 -14.14
N GLY A 147 -12.06 11.32 -13.91
CA GLY A 147 -10.65 11.54 -14.28
C GLY A 147 -9.79 12.21 -13.22
N LYS A 148 -8.51 12.45 -13.56
CA LYS A 148 -7.42 12.85 -12.63
C LYS A 148 -7.77 13.98 -11.64
N LYS A 149 -8.54 14.99 -12.07
CA LYS A 149 -8.92 16.12 -11.19
C LYS A 149 -9.86 15.69 -10.07
N ARG A 150 -10.75 14.73 -10.34
CA ARG A 150 -11.64 14.14 -9.33
C ARG A 150 -10.83 13.31 -8.34
N ASP A 151 -9.85 12.55 -8.82
CA ASP A 151 -8.95 11.74 -7.97
C ASP A 151 -8.10 12.62 -7.05
N ILE A 152 -7.59 13.76 -7.57
CA ILE A 152 -6.92 14.78 -6.74
C ILE A 152 -7.89 15.30 -5.66
N GLY A 153 -9.16 15.53 -5.99
CA GLY A 153 -10.19 15.88 -5.00
C GLY A 153 -10.28 14.85 -3.88
N PHE A 154 -10.27 13.56 -4.20
CA PHE A 154 -10.29 12.49 -3.20
C PHE A 154 -9.00 12.38 -2.38
N ILE A 155 -7.83 12.67 -2.97
CA ILE A 155 -6.57 12.77 -2.22
C ILE A 155 -6.65 13.92 -1.20
N LEU A 156 -7.12 15.09 -1.64
CA LEU A 156 -7.22 16.28 -0.79
C LEU A 156 -8.25 16.11 0.33
N ILE A 157 -9.40 15.47 0.08
CA ILE A 157 -10.38 15.22 1.14
C ILE A 157 -9.88 14.16 2.14
N GLY A 158 -9.17 13.13 1.66
CA GLY A 158 -8.50 12.16 2.53
C GLY A 158 -7.49 12.84 3.45
N PHE A 159 -6.67 13.73 2.89
CA PHE A 159 -5.75 14.57 3.66
C PHE A 159 -6.48 15.44 4.71
N VAL A 160 -7.58 16.11 4.33
CA VAL A 160 -8.37 16.94 5.26
C VAL A 160 -8.94 16.11 6.40
N ILE A 161 -9.56 14.96 6.11
CA ILE A 161 -10.13 14.07 7.14
C ILE A 161 -9.02 13.56 8.08
N LEU A 162 -7.85 13.21 7.52
CA LEU A 162 -6.68 12.80 8.27
C LEU A 162 -6.20 13.90 9.23
N MET A 163 -6.06 15.13 8.75
CA MET A 163 -5.68 16.29 9.57
C MET A 163 -6.71 16.56 10.68
N THR A 164 -8.00 16.58 10.35
CA THR A 164 -9.08 16.74 11.33
C THR A 164 -9.02 15.66 12.42
N GLY A 165 -8.74 14.41 12.05
CA GLY A 165 -8.54 13.32 13.00
C GLY A 165 -7.38 13.58 13.97
N MET A 166 -6.24 14.06 13.46
CA MET A 166 -5.07 14.42 14.29
C MET A 166 -5.36 15.59 15.22
N ASP A 167 -6.03 16.63 14.74
CA ASP A 167 -6.36 17.80 15.55
C ASP A 167 -7.34 17.42 16.67
N MET A 168 -8.33 16.58 16.37
CA MET A 168 -9.26 16.10 17.38
C MET A 168 -8.60 15.21 18.44
N MET A 169 -7.66 14.33 18.04
CA MET A 169 -6.85 13.56 19.00
C MET A 169 -6.02 14.47 19.90
N SER A 170 -5.36 15.50 19.33
CA SER A 170 -4.55 16.48 20.09
C SER A 170 -5.42 17.34 21.02
N ALA A 171 -6.62 17.73 20.58
CA ALA A 171 -7.56 18.51 21.37
C ALA A 171 -8.12 17.70 22.55
N ALA A 172 -8.46 16.42 22.35
CA ALA A 172 -8.98 15.53 23.38
C ALA A 172 -8.07 15.45 24.62
N VAL A 173 -6.76 15.53 24.41
CA VAL A 173 -5.74 15.39 25.46
C VAL A 173 -5.10 16.72 25.87
N SER A 174 -5.59 17.84 25.33
CA SER A 174 -5.04 19.18 25.57
C SER A 174 -5.20 19.64 27.03
N GLY A 175 -6.25 19.20 27.73
CA GLY A 175 -6.47 19.51 29.15
C GLY A 175 -5.41 18.90 30.09
N LEU A 176 -4.66 17.87 29.65
CA LEU A 176 -3.54 17.33 30.43
C LEU A 176 -2.42 18.36 30.62
N LYS A 177 -2.33 19.35 29.73
CA LYS A 177 -1.33 20.42 29.80
C LYS A 177 -1.51 21.34 31.00
N GLU A 178 -2.73 21.40 31.54
CA GLU A 178 -3.09 22.24 32.69
C GLU A 178 -3.15 21.43 34.00
N ASN A 179 -2.96 20.11 33.92
CA ASN A 179 -3.04 19.24 35.08
C ASN A 179 -1.71 19.27 35.86
N GLU A 180 -1.73 19.89 37.05
CA GLU A 180 -0.55 20.01 37.92
C GLU A 180 0.07 18.66 38.31
N THR A 181 -0.74 17.61 38.46
CA THR A 181 -0.25 16.25 38.76
C THR A 181 0.52 15.68 37.58
N PHE A 182 -0.01 15.85 36.37
CA PHE A 182 0.65 15.43 35.14
C PHE A 182 1.97 16.17 34.92
N ILE A 183 1.98 17.50 35.11
CA ILE A 183 3.19 18.32 35.05
C ILE A 183 4.22 17.89 36.10
N SER A 184 3.79 17.68 37.34
CA SER A 184 4.66 17.27 38.44
C SER A 184 5.28 15.89 38.19
N ILE A 185 4.53 14.95 37.61
CA ILE A 185 5.07 13.65 37.20
C ILE A 185 6.12 13.82 36.10
N LEU A 186 5.93 14.72 35.13
CA LEU A 186 6.90 14.96 34.06
C LEU A 186 8.22 15.56 34.56
N THR A 187 8.19 16.34 35.65
CA THR A 187 9.36 17.07 36.18
C THR A 187 10.01 16.43 37.42
N MET A 188 9.37 15.43 38.04
CA MET A 188 9.88 14.72 39.23
C MET A 188 11.15 13.89 38.96
N PHE A 189 11.46 13.61 37.69
CA PHE A 189 12.50 12.66 37.33
C PHE A 189 13.85 13.33 37.07
N GLU A 190 14.77 13.20 38.03
CA GLU A 190 16.20 13.51 37.84
C GLU A 190 16.94 12.44 37.01
N ASN A 191 16.31 11.27 36.81
CA ASN A 191 16.89 10.17 36.05
C ASN A 191 16.68 10.37 34.53
N PRO A 192 17.74 10.36 33.71
CA PRO A 192 17.63 10.59 32.26
C PRO A 192 16.71 9.58 31.54
N ILE A 193 16.68 8.32 31.98
CA ILE A 193 15.83 7.28 31.37
C ILE A 193 14.35 7.60 31.63
N LEU A 194 14.04 8.03 32.85
CA LEU A 194 12.67 8.42 33.20
C LEU A 194 12.25 9.70 32.49
N GLY A 195 13.16 10.65 32.27
CA GLY A 195 12.91 11.81 31.43
C GLY A 195 12.59 11.44 29.97
N VAL A 196 13.35 10.50 29.37
CA VAL A 196 13.03 9.96 28.03
C VAL A 196 11.66 9.30 28.01
N LEU A 197 11.35 8.47 29.02
CA LEU A 197 10.05 7.81 29.10
C LEU A 197 8.89 8.81 29.26
N ALA A 198 9.08 9.84 30.08
CA ALA A 198 8.12 10.92 30.30
C ALA A 198 7.83 11.68 29.00
N GLY A 199 8.87 12.10 28.27
CA GLY A 199 8.71 12.75 26.97
C GLY A 199 8.06 11.85 25.92
N LEU A 200 8.41 10.56 25.90
CA LEU A 200 7.81 9.58 25.00
C LEU A 200 6.31 9.45 25.27
N ILE A 201 5.93 9.21 26.52
CA ILE A 201 4.53 9.04 26.93
C ILE A 201 3.74 10.31 26.64
N LEU A 202 4.30 11.48 26.99
CA LEU A 202 3.68 12.78 26.72
C LEU A 202 3.34 12.91 25.24
N THR A 203 4.32 12.74 24.35
CA THR A 203 4.09 12.91 22.92
C THR A 203 3.26 11.79 22.30
N ALA A 204 3.38 10.56 22.80
CA ALA A 204 2.52 9.46 22.37
C ALA A 204 1.04 9.72 22.71
N ILE A 205 0.75 10.33 23.86
CA ILE A 205 -0.63 10.68 24.23
C ILE A 205 -1.09 11.90 23.44
N VAL A 206 -0.27 12.95 23.37
CA VAL A 206 -0.57 14.21 22.69
C VAL A 206 -0.65 14.06 21.16
N GLN A 207 -0.04 13.01 20.61
CA GLN A 207 0.06 12.71 19.16
C GLN A 207 0.73 13.82 18.33
N SER A 208 1.28 14.84 18.98
CA SER A 208 1.91 16.00 18.35
C SER A 208 3.22 16.38 19.04
N SER A 209 4.32 16.27 18.29
CA SER A 209 5.66 16.64 18.74
C SER A 209 5.75 18.13 19.08
N SER A 210 5.25 18.99 18.18
CA SER A 210 5.23 20.45 18.35
C SER A 210 4.39 20.86 19.56
N ALA A 211 3.23 20.22 19.76
CA ALA A 211 2.40 20.49 20.93
C ALA A 211 3.07 20.06 22.24
N SER A 212 3.79 18.94 22.24
CA SER A 212 4.52 18.45 23.42
C SER A 212 5.68 19.37 23.79
N VAL A 213 6.47 19.79 22.79
CA VAL A 213 7.54 20.78 22.98
C VAL A 213 6.99 22.10 23.49
N GLY A 214 5.84 22.55 22.97
CA GLY A 214 5.15 23.74 23.46
C GLY A 214 4.72 23.67 24.93
N ILE A 215 4.29 22.49 25.41
CA ILE A 215 4.03 22.26 26.85
C ILE A 215 5.32 22.46 27.63
N LEU A 216 6.40 21.79 27.20
CA LEU A 216 7.68 21.87 27.90
C LEU A 216 8.21 23.31 27.92
N GLN A 217 8.05 24.07 26.83
CA GLN A 217 8.36 25.50 26.78
C GLN A 217 7.51 26.33 27.74
N ALA A 218 6.20 26.11 27.78
CA ALA A 218 5.32 26.81 28.73
C ALA A 218 5.74 26.57 30.19
N LEU A 219 6.18 25.35 30.52
CA LEU A 219 6.67 25.01 31.85
C LEU A 219 7.98 25.71 32.22
N THR A 220 8.82 26.10 31.25
CA THR A 220 10.03 26.90 31.54
C THR A 220 9.72 28.26 32.18
N ALA A 221 8.53 28.83 31.92
CA ALA A 221 8.08 30.09 32.51
C ALA A 221 7.91 30.01 34.04
N THR A 222 7.77 28.80 34.60
CA THR A 222 7.71 28.59 36.06
C THR A 222 9.07 28.64 36.74
N GLY A 223 10.17 28.65 35.97
CA GLY A 223 11.54 28.60 36.47
C GLY A 223 11.97 27.24 37.05
N GLY A 224 11.09 26.22 37.00
CA GLY A 224 11.31 24.93 37.65
C GLY A 224 11.99 23.85 36.78
N ILE A 225 12.28 24.12 35.51
CA ILE A 225 12.87 23.13 34.58
C ILE A 225 14.32 23.47 34.28
N THR A 226 15.20 22.50 34.48
CA THR A 226 16.63 22.59 34.18
C THR A 226 16.98 21.89 32.86
N PHE A 227 18.19 22.15 32.34
CA PHE A 227 18.72 21.40 31.19
C PHE A 227 18.77 19.89 31.46
N GLY A 228 19.05 19.47 32.69
CA GLY A 228 19.09 18.07 33.09
C GLY A 228 17.76 17.34 32.93
N ALA A 229 16.64 18.01 33.20
CA ALA A 229 15.30 17.46 32.98
C ALA A 229 14.85 17.59 31.52
N ALA A 230 15.09 18.76 30.90
CA ALA A 230 14.58 19.06 29.57
C ALA A 230 15.21 18.22 28.45
N ILE A 231 16.53 17.99 28.48
CA ILE A 231 17.24 17.26 27.40
C ILE A 231 16.66 15.84 27.23
N PRO A 232 16.57 15.00 28.29
CA PRO A 232 16.00 13.66 28.15
C PRO A 232 14.52 13.68 27.75
N ILE A 233 13.71 14.63 28.26
CA ILE A 233 12.31 14.78 27.86
C ILE A 233 12.21 15.06 26.36
N ILE A 234 12.97 16.03 25.83
CA ILE A 234 12.97 16.35 24.40
C ILE A 234 13.35 15.14 23.55
N MET A 235 14.34 14.35 23.98
CA MET A 235 14.71 13.12 23.30
C MET A 235 13.57 12.09 23.31
N GLY A 236 12.90 11.92 24.45
CA GLY A 236 11.69 11.12 24.59
C GLY A 236 10.58 11.52 23.61
N GLN A 237 10.29 12.82 23.49
CA GLN A 237 9.25 13.35 22.61
C GLN A 237 9.49 12.98 21.14
N ASN A 238 10.77 12.90 20.70
CA ASN A 238 11.11 12.45 19.35
C ASN A 238 10.77 10.97 19.12
N ILE A 239 10.93 10.10 20.13
CA ILE A 239 10.46 8.70 20.06
C ILE A 239 8.93 8.66 20.05
N GLY A 240 8.28 9.40 20.96
CA GLY A 240 6.81 9.42 21.07
C GLY A 240 6.11 9.84 19.78
N THR A 241 6.72 10.73 18.99
CA THR A 241 6.19 11.17 17.68
C THR A 241 5.99 10.01 16.71
N CYS A 242 6.78 8.93 16.83
CA CYS A 242 6.71 7.77 15.94
C CYS A 242 5.41 6.96 16.10
N VAL A 243 4.70 7.11 17.22
CA VAL A 243 3.46 6.36 17.50
C VAL A 243 2.40 6.61 16.42
N THR A 244 2.27 7.86 15.95
CA THR A 244 1.35 8.21 14.83
C THR A 244 1.63 7.39 13.58
N ALA A 245 2.90 7.31 13.16
CA ALA A 245 3.34 6.56 12.00
C ALA A 245 3.14 5.05 12.20
N MET A 246 3.39 4.54 13.41
CA MET A 246 3.16 3.13 13.73
C MET A 246 1.68 2.75 13.61
N ILE A 247 0.79 3.56 14.22
CA ILE A 247 -0.67 3.40 14.12
C ILE A 247 -1.11 3.46 12.66
N SER A 248 -0.58 4.41 11.88
CA SER A 248 -0.89 4.54 10.45
C SER A 248 -0.50 3.32 9.62
N SER A 249 0.48 2.56 10.07
CA SER A 249 1.01 1.43 9.29
C SER A 249 0.30 0.10 9.57
N ILE A 250 -0.65 0.04 10.51
CA ILE A 250 -1.30 -1.21 10.93
C ILE A 250 -1.96 -1.94 9.74
N SER A 251 -2.71 -1.21 8.92
CA SER A 251 -3.37 -1.70 7.69
C SER A 251 -2.51 -1.54 6.43
N ALA A 252 -1.28 -1.05 6.55
CA ALA A 252 -0.43 -0.83 5.39
C ALA A 252 0.24 -2.13 4.89
N SER A 253 0.66 -2.11 3.62
CA SER A 253 1.54 -3.09 3.01
C SER A 253 2.85 -3.27 3.79
N LYS A 254 3.59 -4.36 3.50
CA LYS A 254 4.90 -4.63 4.11
C LYS A 254 5.85 -3.43 4.01
N ASN A 255 5.90 -2.78 2.85
CA ASN A 255 6.75 -1.60 2.65
C ASN A 255 6.22 -0.37 3.41
N GLY A 256 4.90 -0.17 3.53
CA GLY A 256 4.33 0.86 4.39
C GLY A 256 4.69 0.67 5.87
N LYS A 257 4.60 -0.57 6.38
CA LYS A 257 5.08 -0.95 7.72
C LYS A 257 6.56 -0.70 7.90
N ARG A 258 7.39 -1.05 6.91
CA ARG A 258 8.83 -0.76 6.93
C ARG A 258 9.12 0.74 6.99
N ALA A 259 8.38 1.57 6.26
CA ALA A 259 8.55 3.03 6.29
C ALA A 259 8.27 3.61 7.70
N ALA A 260 7.22 3.14 8.37
CA ALA A 260 6.95 3.53 9.75
C ALA A 260 8.04 3.05 10.72
N LEU A 261 8.54 1.83 10.55
CA LEU A 261 9.65 1.29 11.36
C LEU A 261 10.96 2.07 11.15
N ILE A 262 11.25 2.53 9.93
CA ILE A 262 12.42 3.39 9.67
C ILE A 262 12.34 4.67 10.52
N HIS A 263 11.16 5.30 10.60
CA HIS A 263 10.96 6.47 11.45
C HIS A 263 11.21 6.15 12.93
N LEU A 264 10.70 5.01 13.41
CA LEU A 264 10.92 4.54 14.78
C LEU A 264 12.40 4.26 15.07
N TYR A 265 13.08 3.48 14.21
CA TYR A 265 14.50 3.15 14.39
C TYR A 265 15.38 4.37 14.33
N PHE A 266 15.12 5.29 13.40
CA PHE A 266 15.87 6.54 13.32
C PHE A 266 15.83 7.28 14.66
N ASN A 267 14.63 7.46 15.25
CA ASN A 267 14.50 8.19 16.51
C ASN A 267 15.06 7.42 17.72
N ILE A 268 14.82 6.11 17.84
CA ILE A 268 15.37 5.32 18.95
C ILE A 268 16.90 5.30 18.90
N ILE A 269 17.49 5.00 17.74
CA ILE A 269 18.95 4.94 17.60
C ILE A 269 19.56 6.32 17.82
N ALA A 270 18.95 7.38 17.29
CA ALA A 270 19.40 8.74 17.53
C ALA A 270 19.40 9.10 19.02
N VAL A 271 18.32 8.81 19.75
CA VAL A 271 18.26 9.06 21.19
C VAL A 271 19.33 8.28 21.93
N VAL A 272 19.49 6.98 21.65
CA VAL A 272 20.50 6.16 22.32
C VAL A 272 21.91 6.70 22.08
N ILE A 273 22.27 7.02 20.83
CA ILE A 273 23.61 7.50 20.49
C ILE A 273 23.86 8.90 21.06
N VAL A 274 22.93 9.84 20.84
CA VAL A 274 23.13 11.25 21.23
C VAL A 274 23.06 11.42 22.74
N LEU A 275 22.15 10.75 23.44
CA LEU A 275 22.06 10.81 24.91
C LEU A 275 23.29 10.18 25.57
N SER A 276 23.71 9.00 25.10
CA SER A 276 24.91 8.33 25.63
C SER A 276 26.17 9.15 25.37
N GLY A 277 26.30 9.71 24.15
CA GLY A 277 27.40 10.61 23.81
C GLY A 277 27.40 11.88 24.66
N PHE A 278 26.23 12.48 24.89
CA PHE A 278 26.08 13.65 25.74
C PHE A 278 26.53 13.38 27.19
N TYR A 279 26.03 12.32 27.83
CA TYR A 279 26.45 11.98 29.20
C TYR A 279 27.90 11.52 29.29
N LEU A 280 28.44 10.86 28.26
CA LEU A 280 29.86 10.51 28.20
C LEU A 280 30.74 11.76 28.14
N ILE A 281 30.41 12.73 27.28
CA ILE A 281 31.11 14.02 27.21
C ILE A 281 30.97 14.77 28.54
N ASN A 282 29.76 14.79 29.11
CA ASN A 282 29.51 15.41 30.42
C ASN A 282 30.37 14.78 31.53
N TRP A 283 30.51 13.45 31.52
CA TRP A 283 31.38 12.73 32.46
C TRP A 283 32.86 13.01 32.22
N LEU A 284 33.32 13.08 30.97
CA LEU A 284 34.71 13.38 30.63
C LEU A 284 35.11 14.82 31.03
N ILE A 285 34.22 15.78 30.82
CA ILE A 285 34.45 17.19 31.17
C ILE A 285 34.29 17.38 32.69
N GLY A 286 33.21 16.85 33.27
CA GLY A 286 32.93 16.90 34.72
C GLY A 286 33.90 16.08 35.57
N GLY A 287 34.57 15.07 35.00
CA GLY A 287 35.66 14.34 35.67
C GLY A 287 36.98 15.13 35.71
N PHE A 288 37.17 16.10 34.81
CA PHE A 288 38.32 17.00 34.81
C PHE A 288 38.10 18.25 35.68
N GLN A 289 36.84 18.69 35.85
CA GLN A 289 36.45 19.77 36.74
C GLN A 289 35.86 19.20 38.04
N MET A 290 36.62 19.24 39.14
CA MET A 290 36.28 18.73 40.49
C MET A 290 34.99 19.30 41.14
N ASN A 291 34.09 19.98 40.41
CA ASN A 291 32.85 20.59 40.90
C ASN A 291 31.58 20.18 40.10
N GLY A 292 31.62 19.11 39.29
CA GLY A 292 30.48 18.72 38.45
C GLY A 292 30.27 19.67 37.25
N THR A 293 29.19 19.48 36.48
CA THR A 293 28.85 20.32 35.33
C THR A 293 27.67 21.25 35.67
N PRO A 294 27.90 22.53 36.00
CA PRO A 294 26.85 23.49 36.39
C PRO A 294 25.75 23.68 35.34
N PHE A 295 26.03 23.29 34.09
CA PHE A 295 25.11 23.43 32.97
C PHE A 295 23.79 22.65 33.16
N LEU A 296 23.83 21.45 33.74
CA LEU A 296 22.62 20.63 33.90
C LEU A 296 21.66 21.17 34.97
N GLU A 297 22.18 21.96 35.90
CA GLU A 297 21.41 22.59 36.99
C GLU A 297 20.85 23.96 36.57
N ASN A 298 21.35 24.54 35.48
CA ASN A 298 20.83 25.80 34.97
C ASN A 298 19.38 25.64 34.50
N VAL A 299 18.55 26.62 34.86
CA VAL A 299 17.18 26.74 34.37
C VAL A 299 17.23 26.98 32.87
N ILE A 300 16.45 26.21 32.12
CA ILE A 300 16.32 26.33 30.67
C ILE A 300 15.14 27.23 30.33
N ASP A 301 15.28 28.09 29.34
CA ASP A 301 14.21 28.95 28.81
C ASP A 301 13.60 28.39 27.51
N MET A 302 12.54 29.02 27.01
CA MET A 302 11.83 28.58 25.80
C MET A 302 12.76 28.48 24.58
N TRP A 303 13.76 29.36 24.49
CA TRP A 303 14.77 29.41 23.44
C TRP A 303 15.77 28.26 23.56
N GLY A 304 16.21 27.95 24.78
CA GLY A 304 17.03 26.79 25.10
C GLY A 304 16.35 25.48 24.70
N ILE A 305 15.05 25.34 24.95
CA ILE A 305 14.27 24.17 24.50
C ILE A 305 14.31 24.03 22.97
N ALA A 306 14.04 25.12 22.24
CA ALA A 306 14.08 25.12 20.78
C ALA A 306 15.48 24.77 20.25
N ALA A 307 16.54 25.33 20.85
CA ALA A 307 17.92 25.04 20.51
C ALA A 307 18.30 23.57 20.75
N VAL A 308 17.99 23.01 21.92
CA VAL A 308 18.25 21.60 22.24
C VAL A 308 17.52 20.69 21.25
N HIS A 309 16.25 21.00 20.94
CA HIS A 309 15.45 20.21 20.00
C HIS A 309 16.04 20.21 18.58
N THR A 310 16.44 21.39 18.09
CA THR A 310 17.09 21.52 16.78
C THR A 310 18.45 20.84 16.73
N ILE A 311 19.31 21.07 17.74
CA ILE A 311 20.66 20.49 17.80
C ILE A 311 20.60 18.97 17.81
N PHE A 312 19.72 18.38 18.64
CA PHE A 312 19.50 16.93 18.66
C PHE A 312 19.15 16.40 17.26
N LYS A 313 18.20 17.02 16.56
CA LYS A 313 17.76 16.57 15.23
C LYS A 313 18.87 16.69 14.18
N ILE A 314 19.65 17.76 14.20
CA ILE A 314 20.78 17.95 13.28
C ILE A 314 21.85 16.89 13.53
N ILE A 315 22.23 16.64 14.79
CA ILE A 315 23.20 15.60 15.15
C ILE A 315 22.68 14.22 14.75
N ALA A 316 21.42 13.91 15.03
CA ALA A 316 20.77 12.65 14.66
C ALA A 316 20.88 12.38 13.15
N VAL A 317 20.53 13.37 12.31
CA VAL A 317 20.66 13.25 10.85
C VAL A 317 22.13 13.14 10.43
N ALA A 318 23.02 13.95 10.99
CA ALA A 318 24.45 13.90 10.64
C ALA A 318 25.06 12.51 10.90
N ILE A 319 24.66 11.85 12.00
CA ILE A 319 25.14 10.52 12.36
C ILE A 319 24.46 9.43 11.52
N LEU A 320 23.15 9.50 11.30
CA LEU A 320 22.37 8.40 10.69
C LEU A 320 22.19 8.49 9.17
N ALA A 321 22.33 9.68 8.57
CA ALA A 321 22.22 9.85 7.11
C ALA A 321 23.21 8.98 6.31
N PRO A 322 24.48 8.80 6.71
CA PRO A 322 25.38 7.86 6.04
C PRO A 322 24.91 6.41 6.07
N PHE A 323 24.08 6.05 7.07
CA PHE A 323 23.58 4.69 7.31
C PHE A 323 22.12 4.51 6.84
N TYR A 324 21.64 5.34 5.91
CA TYR A 324 20.25 5.31 5.45
C TYR A 324 19.84 3.95 4.84
N ARG A 325 20.76 3.23 4.19
CA ARG A 325 20.51 1.88 3.65
C ARG A 325 20.39 0.84 4.76
N GLN A 326 21.22 0.95 5.79
CA GLN A 326 21.21 0.06 6.95
C GLN A 326 19.91 0.23 7.76
N LEU A 327 19.39 1.46 7.84
CA LEU A 327 18.07 1.73 8.43
C LEU A 327 16.95 1.03 7.66
N ALA A 328 16.96 1.13 6.32
CA ALA A 328 16.00 0.42 5.49
C ALA A 328 16.12 -1.11 5.65
N HIS A 329 17.35 -1.61 5.66
CA HIS A 329 17.61 -3.04 5.84
C HIS A 329 17.15 -3.57 7.20
N LEU A 330 17.30 -2.78 8.28
CA LEU A 330 16.80 -3.14 9.61
C LEU A 330 15.26 -3.29 9.61
N ALA A 331 14.56 -2.46 8.84
CA ALA A 331 13.11 -2.59 8.65
C ALA A 331 12.74 -3.83 7.82
N GLU A 332 13.50 -4.17 6.78
CA GLU A 332 13.33 -5.40 6.00
C GLU A 332 13.59 -6.68 6.82
N ILE A 333 14.53 -6.64 7.76
CA ILE A 333 14.78 -7.75 8.69
C ILE A 333 13.58 -7.96 9.63
N THR A 334 12.97 -6.86 10.08
CA THR A 334 11.86 -6.89 11.04
C THR A 334 10.55 -7.31 10.38
N ILE A 335 10.23 -6.73 9.22
CA ILE A 335 9.10 -7.15 8.38
C ILE A 335 9.70 -7.87 7.18
N LYS A 336 9.77 -9.20 7.25
CA LYS A 336 10.39 -10.04 6.22
C LYS A 336 9.46 -10.18 5.00
N ASP A 337 10.05 -10.18 3.81
CA ASP A 337 9.39 -10.68 2.60
C ASP A 337 9.15 -12.19 2.75
N SER A 338 8.10 -12.71 2.12
CA SER A 338 7.88 -14.15 2.05
C SER A 338 8.97 -14.81 1.20
N ALA A 339 9.15 -16.14 1.38
CA ALA A 339 10.12 -16.89 0.58
C ALA A 339 9.83 -16.75 -0.93
N GLU A 340 8.55 -16.79 -1.31
CA GLU A 340 8.10 -16.62 -2.69
C GLU A 340 8.35 -15.20 -3.23
N GLU A 341 8.13 -14.14 -2.44
CA GLU A 341 8.41 -12.76 -2.88
C GLU A 341 9.91 -12.52 -3.13
N LYS A 342 10.78 -13.11 -2.32
CA LYS A 342 12.24 -13.04 -2.52
C LYS A 342 12.69 -13.80 -3.76
N GLU A 343 12.10 -14.96 -4.00
CA GLU A 343 12.38 -15.75 -5.19
C GLU A 343 11.94 -14.98 -6.45
N ARG A 344 10.73 -14.40 -6.45
CA ARG A 344 10.20 -13.56 -7.53
C ARG A 344 11.02 -12.31 -7.81
N ALA A 345 11.40 -11.55 -6.78
CA ALA A 345 12.20 -10.32 -6.94
C ALA A 345 13.59 -10.61 -7.53
N ASN A 346 14.15 -11.79 -7.25
CA ASN A 346 15.40 -12.24 -7.86
C ASN A 346 15.22 -12.72 -9.31
N LEU A 347 14.03 -13.19 -9.69
CA LEU A 347 13.75 -13.68 -11.05
C LEU A 347 13.58 -12.53 -12.06
N LEU A 348 13.07 -11.36 -11.64
CA LEU A 348 12.89 -10.16 -12.48
C LEU A 348 13.93 -9.06 -12.20
N ASP A 349 15.22 -9.43 -12.16
CA ASP A 349 16.31 -8.47 -11.87
C ASP A 349 16.43 -7.42 -12.98
N GLU A 350 16.28 -6.14 -12.61
CA GLU A 350 16.41 -5.00 -13.52
C GLU A 350 17.78 -4.93 -14.21
N ARG A 351 18.83 -5.50 -13.61
CA ARG A 351 20.17 -5.56 -14.22
C ARG A 351 20.19 -6.39 -15.50
N LEU A 352 19.26 -7.34 -15.64
CA LEU A 352 19.14 -8.19 -16.84
C LEU A 352 18.54 -7.45 -18.03
N ILE A 353 17.96 -6.25 -17.85
CA ILE A 353 17.43 -5.42 -18.94
C ILE A 353 18.54 -5.04 -19.94
N ALA A 354 19.80 -4.97 -19.48
CA ALA A 354 20.96 -4.77 -20.35
C ALA A 354 21.20 -5.94 -21.33
N THR A 355 20.54 -7.09 -21.12
CA THR A 355 20.60 -8.30 -21.95
C THR A 355 19.18 -8.78 -22.29
N PRO A 356 18.50 -8.15 -23.27
CA PRO A 356 17.07 -8.36 -23.55
C PRO A 356 16.66 -9.83 -23.72
N ALA A 357 17.43 -10.65 -24.43
CA ALA A 357 17.15 -12.07 -24.61
C ALA A 357 17.03 -12.83 -23.27
N ILE A 358 17.93 -12.54 -22.30
CA ILE A 358 17.89 -13.16 -20.97
C ILE A 358 16.71 -12.62 -20.16
N ALA A 359 16.43 -11.32 -20.26
CA ALA A 359 15.30 -10.70 -19.59
C ALA A 359 13.95 -11.28 -20.08
N VAL A 360 13.79 -11.49 -21.38
CA VAL A 360 12.59 -12.10 -21.98
C VAL A 360 12.43 -13.56 -21.55
N GLN A 361 13.52 -14.34 -21.54
CA GLN A 361 13.49 -15.71 -21.05
C GLN A 361 13.06 -15.79 -19.58
N ARG A 362 13.63 -14.94 -18.72
CA ARG A 362 13.24 -14.88 -17.30
C ARG A 362 11.80 -14.42 -17.11
N ALA A 363 11.35 -13.44 -17.88
CA ALA A 363 9.95 -13.01 -17.84
C ALA A 363 9.02 -14.17 -18.22
N THR A 364 9.39 -14.99 -19.22
CA THR A 364 8.60 -16.16 -19.63
C THR A 364 8.51 -17.21 -18.51
N GLU A 365 9.62 -17.51 -17.82
CA GLU A 365 9.63 -18.43 -16.67
C GLU A 365 8.72 -17.93 -15.54
N VAL A 366 8.74 -16.62 -15.26
CA VAL A 366 7.91 -16.01 -14.22
C VAL A 366 6.44 -15.96 -14.65
N THR A 367 6.13 -15.72 -15.94
CA THR A 367 4.77 -15.84 -16.47
C THR A 367 4.26 -17.28 -16.40
N ALA A 368 5.11 -18.30 -16.58
CA ALA A 368 4.71 -19.69 -16.39
C ALA A 368 4.31 -19.98 -14.94
N ALA A 369 5.07 -19.44 -13.98
CA ALA A 369 4.72 -19.53 -12.56
C ALA A 369 3.44 -18.73 -12.22
N MET A 370 3.12 -17.67 -12.95
CA MET A 370 1.83 -16.97 -12.85
C MET A 370 0.69 -17.82 -13.40
N ALA A 371 0.89 -18.46 -14.56
CA ALA A 371 -0.08 -19.36 -15.16
C ALA A 371 -0.50 -20.48 -14.20
N GLU A 372 0.47 -21.15 -13.56
CA GLU A 372 0.21 -22.20 -12.57
C GLU A 372 -0.65 -21.69 -11.40
N VAL A 373 -0.36 -20.47 -10.90
CA VAL A 373 -1.11 -19.85 -9.80
C VAL A 373 -2.55 -19.51 -10.22
N SER A 374 -2.74 -18.89 -11.38
CA SER A 374 -4.06 -18.53 -11.89
C SER A 374 -4.90 -19.77 -12.19
N CYS A 375 -4.31 -20.80 -12.79
CA CYS A 375 -5.00 -22.05 -13.08
C CYS A 375 -5.32 -22.83 -11.79
N ASP A 376 -4.44 -22.84 -10.79
CA ASP A 376 -4.73 -23.45 -9.48
C ASP A 376 -5.87 -22.73 -8.75
N ALA A 377 -5.92 -21.39 -8.80
CA ALA A 377 -7.03 -20.60 -8.24
C ALA A 377 -8.38 -21.04 -8.82
N LEU A 378 -8.45 -21.16 -10.14
CA LEU A 378 -9.67 -21.58 -10.83
C LEU A 378 -10.02 -23.05 -10.53
N ARG A 379 -9.06 -23.98 -10.56
CA ARG A 379 -9.33 -25.40 -10.19
C ARG A 379 -9.91 -25.53 -8.79
N LYS A 380 -9.34 -24.81 -7.83
CA LYS A 380 -9.83 -24.79 -6.45
C LYS A 380 -11.23 -24.17 -6.37
N SER A 381 -11.52 -23.10 -7.10
CA SER A 381 -12.87 -22.51 -7.11
C SER A 381 -13.92 -23.48 -7.69
N LEU A 382 -13.58 -24.22 -8.75
CA LEU A 382 -14.46 -25.25 -9.33
C LEU A 382 -14.78 -26.39 -8.35
N SER A 383 -13.89 -26.68 -7.39
CA SER A 383 -14.10 -27.73 -6.38
C SER A 383 -15.14 -27.37 -5.31
N LEU A 384 -15.35 -26.07 -5.06
CA LEU A 384 -16.25 -25.57 -4.01
C LEU A 384 -17.74 -25.87 -4.26
N PHE A 385 -18.12 -26.27 -5.48
CA PHE A 385 -19.50 -26.64 -5.81
C PHE A 385 -19.87 -28.07 -5.39
N GLU A 386 -18.90 -28.95 -5.15
CA GLU A 386 -19.19 -30.28 -4.59
C GLU A 386 -19.31 -30.20 -3.08
N GLU A 387 -18.29 -29.62 -2.46
CA GLU A 387 -18.18 -29.43 -1.02
C GLU A 387 -17.57 -28.06 -0.74
N PHE A 388 -18.37 -27.18 -0.13
CA PHE A 388 -17.90 -25.85 0.20
C PHE A 388 -16.96 -25.90 1.42
N ASP A 389 -15.69 -25.56 1.21
CA ASP A 389 -14.71 -25.34 2.29
C ASP A 389 -14.30 -23.86 2.35
N PRO A 390 -14.62 -23.12 3.44
CA PRO A 390 -14.19 -21.73 3.61
C PRO A 390 -12.67 -21.54 3.50
N LYS A 391 -11.87 -22.54 3.87
CA LYS A 391 -10.40 -22.44 3.77
C LYS A 391 -9.94 -22.45 2.32
N VAL A 392 -10.59 -23.25 1.48
CA VAL A 392 -10.30 -23.28 0.05
C VAL A 392 -10.75 -21.97 -0.61
N ALA A 393 -11.89 -21.40 -0.18
CA ALA A 393 -12.33 -20.07 -0.63
C ALA A 393 -11.29 -18.97 -0.30
N ASP A 394 -10.76 -18.96 0.93
CA ASP A 394 -9.70 -18.02 1.33
C ASP A 394 -8.39 -18.30 0.56
N GLU A 395 -8.08 -19.56 0.26
CA GLU A 395 -6.91 -19.92 -0.55
C GLU A 395 -7.02 -19.39 -1.98
N VAL A 396 -8.20 -19.50 -2.62
CA VAL A 396 -8.46 -18.92 -3.95
C VAL A 396 -8.21 -17.40 -3.96
N ARG A 397 -8.74 -16.68 -2.96
CA ARG A 397 -8.49 -15.23 -2.82
C ARG A 397 -7.01 -14.89 -2.65
N ASN A 398 -6.27 -15.70 -1.90
CA ASN A 398 -4.82 -15.52 -1.76
C ASN A 398 -4.08 -15.80 -3.07
N LEU A 399 -4.52 -16.76 -3.88
CA LEU A 399 -3.94 -17.07 -5.18
C LEU A 399 -4.24 -15.97 -6.21
N GLU A 400 -5.44 -15.37 -6.20
CA GLU A 400 -5.76 -14.20 -7.02
C GLU A 400 -4.84 -13.01 -6.67
N SER A 401 -4.72 -12.67 -5.39
CA SER A 401 -3.85 -11.56 -4.98
C SER A 401 -2.37 -11.82 -5.31
N LYS A 402 -2.00 -13.09 -5.42
CA LYS A 402 -0.68 -13.54 -5.84
C LYS A 402 -0.48 -13.46 -7.36
N ALA A 403 -1.54 -13.66 -8.15
CA ALA A 403 -1.58 -13.46 -9.60
C ALA A 403 -1.54 -11.97 -9.96
N ASP A 404 -2.29 -11.11 -9.25
CA ASP A 404 -2.21 -9.64 -9.37
C ASP A 404 -0.78 -9.14 -9.16
N SER A 405 -0.13 -9.61 -8.10
CA SER A 405 1.26 -9.24 -7.83
C SER A 405 2.22 -9.68 -8.95
N TYR A 406 1.92 -10.77 -9.66
CA TYR A 406 2.70 -11.18 -10.82
C TYR A 406 2.43 -10.27 -12.01
N GLU A 407 1.17 -9.96 -12.32
CA GLU A 407 0.76 -9.07 -13.42
C GLU A 407 1.45 -7.71 -13.28
N ASP A 408 1.38 -7.08 -12.10
CA ASP A 408 1.98 -5.78 -11.82
C ASP A 408 3.49 -5.78 -12.06
N SER A 409 4.17 -6.83 -11.57
CA SER A 409 5.62 -6.97 -11.63
C SER A 409 6.09 -7.29 -13.05
N LEU A 410 5.44 -8.24 -13.72
CA LEU A 410 5.73 -8.65 -15.09
C LEU A 410 5.40 -7.53 -16.07
N GLY A 411 4.24 -6.90 -15.98
CA GLY A 411 3.85 -5.78 -16.83
C GLY A 411 4.83 -4.61 -16.71
N SER A 412 5.18 -4.22 -15.48
CA SER A 412 6.20 -3.19 -15.23
C SER A 412 7.57 -3.57 -15.79
N TYR A 413 7.98 -4.84 -15.66
CA TYR A 413 9.27 -5.32 -16.15
C TYR A 413 9.30 -5.37 -17.68
N LEU A 414 8.30 -5.99 -18.31
CA LEU A 414 8.17 -6.16 -19.76
C LEU A 414 8.13 -4.81 -20.50
N VAL A 415 7.42 -3.81 -19.98
CA VAL A 415 7.40 -2.44 -20.54
C VAL A 415 8.78 -1.78 -20.49
N ARG A 416 9.59 -2.06 -19.46
CA ARG A 416 10.96 -1.54 -19.39
C ARG A 416 11.89 -2.30 -20.32
N VAL A 417 11.77 -3.63 -20.40
CA VAL A 417 12.55 -4.43 -21.35
C VAL A 417 12.25 -3.97 -22.76
N SER A 418 10.98 -3.72 -23.13
CA SER A 418 10.57 -3.27 -24.47
C SER A 418 11.17 -1.92 -24.89
N SER A 419 11.71 -1.14 -23.95
CA SER A 419 12.38 0.13 -24.22
C SER A 419 13.87 -0.02 -24.56
N ALA A 420 14.44 -1.22 -24.40
CA ALA A 420 15.83 -1.52 -24.77
C ALA A 420 15.94 -1.95 -26.24
N ASP A 421 17.11 -1.71 -26.84
CA ASP A 421 17.41 -2.19 -28.20
C ASP A 421 17.43 -3.73 -28.23
N MET A 422 16.54 -4.33 -29.02
CA MET A 422 16.42 -5.78 -29.14
C MET A 422 16.06 -6.22 -30.57
N ASN A 423 16.13 -7.53 -30.82
CA ASN A 423 15.71 -8.09 -32.11
C ASN A 423 14.18 -8.22 -32.19
N GLU A 424 13.68 -8.46 -33.41
CA GLU A 424 12.24 -8.57 -33.70
C GLU A 424 11.59 -9.80 -33.03
N TYR A 425 12.35 -10.87 -32.77
CA TYR A 425 11.85 -12.05 -32.07
C TYR A 425 11.55 -11.74 -30.60
N ASP A 426 12.50 -11.14 -29.89
CA ASP A 426 12.37 -10.75 -28.48
C ASP A 426 11.26 -9.71 -28.29
N SER A 427 11.13 -8.75 -29.21
CA SER A 427 10.05 -7.76 -29.19
C SER A 427 8.67 -8.43 -29.31
N ARG A 428 8.53 -9.43 -30.17
CA ARG A 428 7.28 -10.20 -30.30
C ARG A 428 7.00 -11.05 -29.07
N GLN A 429 8.02 -11.65 -28.47
CA GLN A 429 7.85 -12.38 -27.20
C GLN A 429 7.37 -11.45 -26.08
N ILE A 430 7.86 -10.22 -25.99
CA ILE A 430 7.37 -9.26 -24.98
C ILE A 430 5.91 -8.92 -25.21
N THR A 431 5.52 -8.62 -26.46
CA THR A 431 4.11 -8.35 -26.77
C THR A 431 3.24 -9.55 -26.41
N LYS A 432 3.67 -10.78 -26.74
CA LYS A 432 2.99 -12.02 -26.32
C LYS A 432 2.75 -12.07 -24.82
N LEU A 433 3.81 -11.88 -24.04
CA LEU A 433 3.76 -11.96 -22.59
C LEU A 433 2.84 -10.87 -22.02
N LEU A 434 2.86 -9.65 -22.57
CA LEU A 434 1.97 -8.55 -22.15
C LEU A 434 0.48 -8.86 -22.35
N HIS A 435 0.13 -9.62 -23.39
CA HIS A 435 -1.25 -10.07 -23.58
C HIS A 435 -1.59 -11.24 -22.63
N ILE A 436 -0.74 -12.26 -22.59
CA ILE A 436 -0.99 -13.49 -21.82
C ILE A 436 -1.05 -13.24 -20.30
N ILE A 437 -0.24 -12.33 -19.75
CA ILE A 437 -0.34 -12.00 -18.32
C ILE A 437 -1.72 -11.45 -17.96
N GLY A 438 -2.34 -10.67 -18.86
CA GLY A 438 -3.68 -10.14 -18.66
C GLY A 438 -4.73 -11.23 -18.69
N ASP A 439 -4.65 -12.18 -19.64
CA ASP A 439 -5.59 -13.31 -19.69
C ASP A 439 -5.48 -14.21 -18.43
N PHE A 440 -4.27 -14.44 -17.91
CA PHE A 440 -4.09 -15.21 -16.66
C PHE A 440 -4.59 -14.46 -15.42
N GLU A 441 -4.43 -13.14 -15.33
CA GLU A 441 -5.02 -12.33 -14.26
C GLU A 441 -6.55 -12.42 -14.27
N ARG A 442 -7.16 -12.29 -15.46
CA ARG A 442 -8.62 -12.44 -15.61
C ARG A 442 -9.13 -13.82 -15.24
N ILE A 443 -8.39 -14.88 -15.54
CA ILE A 443 -8.74 -16.23 -15.11
C ILE A 443 -8.80 -16.32 -13.58
N SER A 444 -7.85 -15.71 -12.85
CA SER A 444 -7.90 -15.64 -11.39
C SER A 444 -9.01 -14.74 -10.85
N ASP A 445 -9.32 -13.61 -11.49
CA ASP A 445 -10.49 -12.77 -11.15
C ASP A 445 -11.78 -13.60 -11.19
N HIS A 446 -11.97 -14.33 -12.30
CA HIS A 446 -13.14 -15.19 -12.48
C HIS A 446 -13.17 -16.31 -11.44
N ALA A 447 -12.03 -16.83 -10.98
CA ALA A 447 -11.98 -17.77 -9.89
C ALA A 447 -12.58 -17.21 -8.60
N VAL A 448 -12.32 -15.94 -8.26
CA VAL A 448 -12.93 -15.27 -7.10
C VAL A 448 -14.44 -15.06 -7.30
N ASN A 449 -14.89 -14.61 -8.47
CA ASN A 449 -16.33 -14.46 -8.77
C ASN A 449 -17.09 -15.79 -8.62
N ILE A 450 -16.44 -16.90 -8.98
CA ILE A 450 -16.97 -18.25 -8.80
C ILE A 450 -17.09 -18.61 -7.31
N VAL A 451 -16.10 -18.24 -6.48
CA VAL A 451 -16.17 -18.39 -5.02
C VAL A 451 -17.35 -17.59 -4.44
N GLU A 452 -17.52 -16.34 -4.86
CA GLU A 452 -18.63 -15.48 -4.41
C GLU A 452 -19.98 -16.10 -4.74
N SER A 453 -20.12 -16.67 -5.95
CA SER A 453 -21.32 -17.41 -6.37
C SER A 453 -21.56 -18.64 -5.49
N ALA A 454 -20.51 -19.39 -5.14
CA ALA A 454 -20.60 -20.55 -4.26
C ALA A 454 -20.97 -20.17 -2.81
N GLU A 455 -20.43 -19.06 -2.29
CA GLU A 455 -20.79 -18.50 -0.99
C GLU A 455 -22.25 -18.05 -0.95
N GLU A 456 -22.72 -17.40 -2.01
CA GLU A 456 -24.12 -16.98 -2.15
C GLU A 456 -25.06 -18.20 -2.15
N MET A 457 -24.72 -19.27 -2.87
CA MET A 457 -25.47 -20.54 -2.85
C MET A 457 -25.57 -21.12 -1.44
N ARG A 458 -24.45 -21.15 -0.70
CA ARG A 458 -24.40 -21.65 0.68
C ARG A 458 -25.24 -20.81 1.62
N ASP A 459 -25.07 -19.49 1.60
CA ASP A 459 -25.70 -18.56 2.53
C ASP A 459 -27.22 -18.51 2.33
N LYS A 460 -27.67 -18.57 1.07
CA LYS A 460 -29.10 -18.64 0.71
C LYS A 460 -29.67 -20.06 0.74
N LYS A 461 -28.84 -21.09 0.99
CA LYS A 461 -29.21 -22.51 0.99
C LYS A 461 -29.89 -22.94 -0.32
N ILE A 462 -29.34 -22.47 -1.43
CA ILE A 462 -29.82 -22.74 -2.78
C ILE A 462 -29.20 -24.06 -3.25
N GLU A 463 -30.04 -24.98 -3.74
CA GLU A 463 -29.61 -26.23 -4.34
C GLU A 463 -30.19 -26.38 -5.74
N PHE A 464 -29.33 -26.68 -6.72
CA PHE A 464 -29.75 -27.01 -8.07
C PHE A 464 -30.48 -28.36 -8.14
N SER A 465 -31.39 -28.50 -9.13
CA SER A 465 -32.03 -29.79 -9.43
C SER A 465 -31.00 -30.84 -9.84
N ALA A 466 -31.35 -32.12 -9.81
CA ALA A 466 -30.43 -33.20 -10.20
C ALA A 466 -29.92 -33.02 -11.64
N GLU A 467 -30.80 -32.59 -12.54
CA GLU A 467 -30.49 -32.30 -13.93
C GLU A 467 -29.58 -31.08 -14.06
N ALA A 468 -29.86 -30.00 -13.31
CA ALA A 468 -29.00 -28.81 -13.29
C ALA A 468 -27.61 -29.11 -12.71
N LYS A 469 -27.53 -29.94 -11.67
CA LYS A 469 -26.25 -30.40 -11.09
C LYS A 469 -25.45 -31.21 -12.13
N HIS A 470 -26.10 -32.09 -12.89
CA HIS A 470 -25.44 -32.86 -13.96
C HIS A 470 -24.91 -31.96 -15.08
N GLU A 471 -25.75 -31.06 -15.60
CA GLU A 471 -25.37 -30.07 -16.60
C GLU A 471 -24.18 -29.21 -16.15
N MET A 472 -24.22 -28.73 -14.91
CA MET A 472 -23.15 -27.92 -14.32
C MET A 472 -21.86 -28.71 -14.16
N GLN A 473 -21.95 -29.99 -13.80
CA GLN A 473 -20.79 -30.87 -13.68
C GLN A 473 -20.11 -31.08 -15.03
N VAL A 474 -20.88 -31.29 -16.11
CA VAL A 474 -20.36 -31.44 -17.47
C VAL A 474 -19.68 -30.15 -17.94
N LEU A 475 -20.31 -28.99 -17.75
CA LEU A 475 -19.74 -27.69 -18.10
C LEU A 475 -18.45 -27.41 -17.32
N ARG A 476 -18.45 -27.67 -16.01
CA ARG A 476 -17.25 -27.54 -15.16
C ARG A 476 -16.11 -28.42 -15.63
N GLN A 477 -16.40 -29.64 -16.09
CA GLN A 477 -15.39 -30.53 -16.64
C GLN A 477 -14.81 -30.00 -17.94
N ALA A 478 -15.65 -29.46 -18.83
CA ALA A 478 -15.18 -28.82 -20.07
C ALA A 478 -14.30 -27.60 -19.79
N VAL A 479 -14.70 -26.74 -18.83
CA VAL A 479 -13.91 -25.57 -18.38
C VAL A 479 -12.60 -26.00 -17.71
N GLY A 480 -12.61 -27.06 -16.90
CA GLY A 480 -11.38 -27.61 -16.32
C GLY A 480 -10.41 -28.14 -17.38
N ASP A 481 -10.94 -28.84 -18.39
CA ASP A 481 -10.13 -29.40 -19.47
C ASP A 481 -9.54 -28.30 -20.37
N ILE A 482 -10.32 -27.27 -20.76
CA ILE A 482 -9.80 -26.15 -21.57
C ILE A 482 -8.74 -25.35 -20.82
N LEU A 483 -8.92 -25.16 -19.50
CA LEU A 483 -7.93 -24.52 -18.64
C LEU A 483 -6.60 -25.28 -18.63
N ASN A 484 -6.66 -26.61 -18.45
CA ASN A 484 -5.47 -27.46 -18.45
C ASN A 484 -4.76 -27.43 -19.81
N MET A 485 -5.53 -27.34 -20.90
CA MET A 485 -4.97 -27.20 -22.25
C MET A 485 -4.26 -25.86 -22.43
N ALA A 486 -4.85 -24.75 -22.00
CA ALA A 486 -4.23 -23.42 -22.07
C ALA A 486 -2.95 -23.33 -21.22
N GLU A 487 -2.98 -23.84 -19.98
CA GLU A 487 -1.81 -23.90 -19.11
C GLU A 487 -0.69 -24.73 -19.75
N SER A 488 -1.00 -25.94 -20.21
CA SER A 488 -0.02 -26.85 -20.83
C SER A 488 0.56 -26.27 -22.12
N THR A 489 -0.28 -25.61 -22.93
CA THR A 489 0.13 -24.94 -24.17
C THR A 489 1.16 -23.87 -23.88
N PHE A 490 0.93 -23.04 -22.85
CA PHE A 490 1.84 -21.95 -22.51
C PHE A 490 3.11 -22.44 -21.80
N VAL A 491 2.97 -23.28 -20.77
CA VAL A 491 4.08 -23.74 -19.91
C VAL A 491 5.03 -24.67 -20.67
N ASN A 492 4.49 -25.60 -21.46
CA ASN A 492 5.29 -26.59 -22.20
C ASN A 492 5.56 -26.18 -23.66
N ASN A 493 5.02 -25.03 -24.11
CA ASN A 493 5.09 -24.55 -25.48
C ASN A 493 4.53 -25.57 -26.51
N ASP A 494 3.43 -26.25 -26.14
CA ASP A 494 2.78 -27.27 -26.97
C ASP A 494 1.81 -26.62 -27.98
N ILE A 495 2.35 -26.26 -29.15
CA ILE A 495 1.59 -25.62 -30.23
C ILE A 495 0.50 -26.55 -30.80
N ALA A 496 0.69 -27.87 -30.74
CA ALA A 496 -0.28 -28.81 -31.27
C ALA A 496 -1.54 -28.89 -30.41
N LEU A 497 -1.40 -28.68 -29.09
CA LEU A 497 -2.52 -28.60 -28.16
C LEU A 497 -3.27 -27.27 -28.29
N ALA A 498 -2.56 -26.19 -28.63
CA ALA A 498 -3.12 -24.85 -28.81
C ALA A 498 -4.24 -24.80 -29.86
N THR A 499 -4.10 -25.55 -30.97
CA THR A 499 -5.12 -25.63 -32.03
C THR A 499 -6.40 -26.35 -31.60
N ASP A 500 -6.33 -27.12 -30.52
CA ASP A 500 -7.45 -27.91 -30.01
C ASP A 500 -8.26 -27.15 -28.93
N ILE A 501 -7.81 -25.95 -28.51
CA ILE A 501 -8.48 -25.11 -27.50
C ILE A 501 -9.76 -24.47 -28.06
N GLU A 502 -9.67 -23.82 -29.22
CA GLU A 502 -10.79 -23.11 -29.86
C GLU A 502 -12.01 -24.03 -30.15
N PRO A 503 -11.85 -25.27 -30.67
CA PRO A 503 -12.97 -26.20 -30.76
C PRO A 503 -13.67 -26.48 -29.43
N LEU A 504 -12.94 -26.52 -28.32
CA LEU A 504 -13.51 -26.76 -26.99
C LEU A 504 -14.23 -25.52 -26.44
N GLU A 505 -13.70 -24.33 -26.68
CA GLU A 505 -14.37 -23.06 -26.33
C GLU A 505 -15.74 -22.98 -27.02
N GLN A 506 -15.84 -23.33 -28.30
CA GLN A 506 -17.13 -23.36 -29.00
C GLN A 506 -18.12 -24.39 -28.42
N VAL A 507 -17.63 -25.51 -27.89
CA VAL A 507 -18.48 -26.47 -27.16
C VAL A 507 -18.92 -25.92 -25.80
N VAL A 508 -18.08 -25.18 -25.09
CA VAL A 508 -18.44 -24.49 -23.84
C VAL A 508 -19.53 -23.44 -24.09
N ASP A 509 -19.42 -22.68 -25.18
CA ASP A 509 -20.45 -21.74 -25.67
C ASP A 509 -21.80 -22.44 -25.94
N ASP A 510 -21.78 -23.56 -26.67
CA ASP A 510 -22.98 -24.34 -26.97
C ASP A 510 -23.62 -24.92 -25.69
N LEU A 511 -22.79 -25.39 -24.75
CA LEU A 511 -23.25 -25.88 -23.45
C LEU A 511 -23.92 -24.77 -22.64
N ARG A 512 -23.31 -23.58 -22.58
CA ARG A 512 -23.87 -22.40 -21.90
C ARG A 512 -25.27 -22.11 -22.41
N ASP A 513 -25.45 -22.03 -23.73
CA ASP A 513 -26.72 -21.69 -24.36
C ASP A 513 -27.78 -22.77 -24.12
N ARG A 514 -27.39 -24.04 -24.16
CA ARG A 514 -28.28 -25.16 -23.90
C ARG A 514 -28.71 -25.23 -22.43
N ILE A 515 -27.80 -25.03 -21.48
CA ILE A 515 -28.11 -25.00 -20.04
C ILE A 515 -29.06 -23.83 -19.73
N LYS A 516 -28.82 -22.66 -20.33
CA LYS A 516 -29.69 -21.49 -20.20
C LYS A 516 -31.10 -21.78 -20.73
N LEU A 517 -31.22 -22.44 -21.88
CA LEU A 517 -32.51 -22.85 -22.45
C LEU A 517 -33.22 -23.87 -21.55
N ASN A 518 -32.51 -24.89 -21.07
CA ASN A 518 -33.05 -25.89 -20.15
C ASN A 518 -33.52 -25.25 -18.83
N HIS A 519 -32.80 -24.24 -18.33
CA HIS A 519 -33.23 -23.48 -17.17
C HIS A 519 -34.53 -22.71 -17.40
N ILE A 520 -34.67 -22.03 -18.56
CA ILE A 520 -35.93 -21.35 -18.93
C ILE A 520 -37.10 -22.34 -18.99
N LEU A 521 -36.90 -23.53 -19.54
CA LEU A 521 -37.93 -24.57 -19.58
C LEU A 521 -38.33 -25.04 -18.17
N ARG A 522 -37.37 -25.21 -17.26
CA ARG A 522 -37.63 -25.55 -15.85
C ARG A 522 -38.38 -24.44 -15.12
N LEU A 523 -38.04 -23.17 -15.37
CA LEU A 523 -38.77 -22.01 -14.83
C LEU A 523 -40.23 -22.01 -15.32
N GLN A 524 -40.46 -22.25 -16.61
CA GLN A 524 -41.82 -22.31 -17.18
C GLN A 524 -42.68 -23.43 -16.56
N LYS A 525 -42.04 -24.54 -16.17
CA LYS A 525 -42.69 -25.67 -15.48
C LYS A 525 -42.81 -25.48 -13.97
N SER A 526 -42.33 -24.36 -13.42
CA SER A 526 -42.25 -24.11 -11.97
C SER A 526 -41.41 -25.14 -11.20
N GLU A 527 -40.42 -25.75 -11.87
CA GLU A 527 -39.48 -26.73 -11.30
C GLU A 527 -38.27 -26.04 -10.62
N CYS A 528 -38.07 -24.74 -10.85
CA CYS A 528 -37.05 -23.91 -10.17
C CYS A 528 -37.53 -22.46 -10.00
N THR A 529 -36.81 -21.66 -9.22
CA THR A 529 -37.14 -20.24 -8.95
C THR A 529 -36.21 -19.27 -9.68
N ILE A 530 -36.65 -18.01 -9.83
CA ILE A 530 -35.86 -16.94 -10.46
C ILE A 530 -34.53 -16.70 -9.72
N GLU A 531 -34.50 -16.89 -8.39
CA GLU A 531 -33.27 -16.75 -7.60
C GLU A 531 -32.19 -17.76 -8.00
N HIS A 532 -32.56 -18.99 -8.38
CA HIS A 532 -31.62 -19.98 -8.92
C HIS A 532 -31.06 -19.53 -10.28
N GLY A 533 -31.85 -18.78 -11.04
CA GLY A 533 -31.48 -18.29 -12.36
C GLY A 533 -30.43 -17.19 -12.36
N PHE A 534 -30.39 -16.33 -11.32
CA PHE A 534 -29.35 -15.31 -11.19
C PHE A 534 -27.98 -15.95 -10.97
N ILE A 535 -27.87 -16.82 -9.96
CA ILE A 535 -26.62 -17.54 -9.67
C ILE A 535 -26.18 -18.38 -10.87
N LEU A 536 -27.11 -19.09 -11.51
CA LEU A 536 -26.79 -19.86 -12.71
C LEU A 536 -26.24 -18.96 -13.82
N ALA A 537 -26.84 -17.80 -14.07
CA ALA A 537 -26.36 -16.87 -15.09
C ALA A 537 -24.96 -16.34 -14.77
N ASP A 538 -24.68 -16.02 -13.50
CA ASP A 538 -23.36 -15.55 -13.06
C ASP A 538 -22.29 -16.64 -13.25
N LEU A 539 -22.60 -17.89 -12.90
CA LEU A 539 -21.69 -19.03 -13.14
C LEU A 539 -21.44 -19.27 -14.62
N LEU A 540 -22.51 -19.30 -15.43
CA LEU A 540 -22.40 -19.48 -16.87
C LEU A 540 -21.56 -18.39 -17.55
N ASN A 541 -21.71 -17.13 -17.11
CA ASN A 541 -20.93 -16.02 -17.63
C ASN A 541 -19.45 -16.13 -17.21
N ASN A 542 -19.16 -16.50 -15.96
CA ASN A 542 -17.76 -16.70 -15.55
C ASN A 542 -17.09 -17.87 -16.29
N PHE A 543 -17.82 -18.95 -16.55
CA PHE A 543 -17.30 -20.10 -17.30
C PHE A 543 -17.03 -19.81 -18.77
N GLU A 544 -17.91 -19.06 -19.44
CA GLU A 544 -17.66 -18.52 -20.79
C GLU A 544 -16.39 -17.66 -20.79
N ARG A 545 -16.30 -16.67 -19.90
CA ARG A 545 -15.15 -15.76 -19.91
C ARG A 545 -13.83 -16.48 -19.67
N VAL A 546 -13.83 -17.47 -18.79
CA VAL A 546 -12.67 -18.33 -18.59
C VAL A 546 -12.29 -19.07 -19.87
N SER A 547 -13.25 -19.66 -20.61
CA SER A 547 -12.95 -20.33 -21.88
C SER A 547 -12.45 -19.37 -22.95
N ASP A 548 -13.00 -18.15 -23.02
CA ASP A 548 -12.55 -17.09 -23.94
C ASP A 548 -11.08 -16.74 -23.67
N HIS A 549 -10.72 -16.51 -22.40
CA HIS A 549 -9.34 -16.22 -22.00
C HIS A 549 -8.40 -17.40 -22.30
N CYS A 550 -8.85 -18.64 -22.11
CA CYS A 550 -8.09 -19.83 -22.51
C CYS A 550 -7.85 -19.88 -24.02
N SER A 551 -8.85 -19.53 -24.84
CA SER A 551 -8.70 -19.45 -26.30
C SER A 551 -7.74 -18.33 -26.72
N ASN A 552 -7.84 -17.15 -26.11
CA ASN A 552 -6.91 -16.04 -26.36
C ASN A 552 -5.45 -16.43 -26.12
N ILE A 553 -5.18 -17.14 -25.01
CA ILE A 553 -3.85 -17.67 -24.69
C ILE A 553 -3.39 -18.65 -25.78
N GLY A 554 -4.25 -19.59 -26.17
CA GLY A 554 -3.98 -20.55 -27.25
C GLY A 554 -3.63 -19.86 -28.56
N CYS A 555 -4.42 -18.87 -28.98
CA CYS A 555 -4.19 -18.08 -30.19
C CYS A 555 -2.86 -17.32 -30.14
N CYS A 556 -2.57 -16.64 -29.02
CA CYS A 556 -1.31 -15.91 -28.84
C CYS A 556 -0.08 -16.82 -28.98
N VAL A 557 -0.18 -18.08 -28.53
CA VAL A 557 0.91 -19.07 -28.68
C VAL A 557 1.06 -19.55 -30.13
N VAL A 558 -0.04 -19.78 -30.86
CA VAL A 558 0.00 -20.24 -32.26
C VAL A 558 0.48 -19.16 -33.22
N GLU A 559 -0.08 -17.95 -33.14
CA GLU A 559 0.17 -16.88 -34.11
C GLU A 559 1.65 -16.51 -34.21
N ILE A 560 2.31 -16.40 -33.06
CA ILE A 560 3.72 -16.02 -32.98
C ILE A 560 4.64 -17.18 -33.40
N SER A 561 4.18 -18.42 -33.24
CA SER A 561 4.95 -19.60 -33.64
C SER A 561 4.84 -19.89 -35.15
N THR A 562 3.76 -19.48 -35.80
CA THR A 562 3.39 -19.96 -37.15
C THR A 562 3.36 -18.86 -38.21
N TYR A 563 2.87 -17.66 -37.90
CA TYR A 563 2.53 -16.66 -38.93
C TYR A 563 3.35 -15.38 -38.88
N ASP A 564 4.23 -15.24 -37.88
CA ASP A 564 5.12 -14.07 -37.73
C ASP A 564 4.34 -12.73 -37.64
N SER A 565 3.01 -12.77 -37.42
CA SER A 565 2.06 -11.65 -37.36
C SER A 565 1.07 -11.84 -36.20
N MET A 566 0.57 -10.75 -35.63
CA MET A 566 -0.36 -10.74 -34.48
C MET A 566 -1.73 -10.19 -34.92
N ASP A 567 -2.61 -11.07 -35.42
CA ASP A 567 -3.96 -10.73 -35.90
C ASP A 567 -4.95 -11.83 -35.48
N VAL A 568 -5.12 -11.96 -34.15
CA VAL A 568 -5.89 -13.03 -33.48
C VAL A 568 -7.26 -13.25 -34.12
N HIS A 569 -7.95 -12.18 -34.53
CA HIS A 569 -9.25 -12.27 -35.19
C HIS A 569 -9.19 -12.92 -36.56
N LYS A 570 -8.14 -12.64 -37.34
CA LYS A 570 -7.95 -13.26 -38.64
C LYS A 570 -7.58 -14.73 -38.50
N TYR A 571 -6.70 -15.09 -37.56
CA TYR A 571 -6.38 -16.49 -37.28
C TYR A 571 -7.62 -17.29 -36.85
N LEU A 572 -8.43 -16.75 -35.94
CA LEU A 572 -9.68 -17.38 -35.51
C LEU A 572 -10.67 -17.57 -36.67
N SER A 573 -10.81 -16.56 -37.54
CA SER A 573 -11.62 -16.67 -38.76
C SER A 573 -11.09 -17.77 -39.68
N ASP A 574 -9.78 -17.82 -39.91
CA ASP A 574 -9.16 -18.79 -40.81
C ASP A 574 -9.23 -20.22 -40.24
N LEU A 575 -9.11 -20.39 -38.92
CA LEU A 575 -9.23 -21.68 -38.24
C LEU A 575 -10.66 -22.22 -38.29
N ARG A 576 -11.66 -21.37 -38.03
CA ARG A 576 -13.09 -21.72 -38.10
C ARG A 576 -13.55 -22.02 -39.52
N HIS A 577 -12.85 -21.51 -40.54
CA HIS A 577 -13.12 -21.75 -41.96
C HIS A 577 -12.15 -22.76 -42.61
N GLY A 578 -11.19 -23.31 -41.86
CA GLY A 578 -10.22 -24.28 -42.34
C GLY A 578 -10.77 -25.71 -42.32
N GLU A 579 -10.61 -26.45 -43.42
CA GLU A 579 -11.17 -27.80 -43.57
C GLU A 579 -10.44 -28.85 -42.68
N GLY A 580 -11.22 -29.67 -41.95
CA GLY A 580 -10.80 -30.97 -41.41
C GLY A 580 -10.64 -31.07 -39.89
N ARG A 581 -9.56 -30.52 -39.30
CA ARG A 581 -9.19 -30.79 -37.90
C ARG A 581 -10.08 -30.08 -36.88
N PHE A 582 -10.47 -28.83 -37.16
CA PHE A 582 -11.37 -28.08 -36.28
C PHE A 582 -12.72 -28.80 -36.14
N GLU A 583 -13.32 -29.20 -37.26
CA GLU A 583 -14.60 -29.91 -37.29
C GLU A 583 -14.52 -31.28 -36.59
N GLU A 584 -13.43 -32.02 -36.78
CA GLU A 584 -13.18 -33.30 -36.12
C GLU A 584 -13.11 -33.13 -34.59
N LYS A 585 -12.30 -32.19 -34.10
CA LYS A 585 -12.15 -31.92 -32.66
C LYS A 585 -13.41 -31.37 -32.03
N TYR A 586 -14.09 -30.46 -32.71
CA TYR A 586 -15.37 -29.94 -32.25
C TYR A 586 -16.41 -31.06 -32.12
N ALA A 587 -16.50 -31.98 -33.09
CA ALA A 587 -17.39 -33.14 -32.99
C ALA A 587 -17.00 -34.08 -31.82
N GLU A 588 -15.71 -34.36 -31.64
CA GLU A 588 -15.20 -35.17 -30.51
C GLU A 588 -15.58 -34.57 -29.15
N TYR A 589 -15.39 -33.25 -28.96
CA TYR A 589 -15.75 -32.58 -27.72
C TYR A 589 -17.27 -32.51 -27.52
N LYS A 590 -18.03 -32.28 -28.59
CA LYS A 590 -19.50 -32.26 -28.54
C LYS A 590 -20.06 -33.60 -28.08
N ASP A 591 -19.48 -34.71 -28.53
CA ASP A 591 -19.84 -36.05 -28.08
C ASP A 591 -19.37 -36.31 -26.63
N LYS A 592 -18.17 -35.85 -26.26
CA LYS A 592 -17.61 -36.01 -24.91
C LYS A 592 -18.44 -35.29 -23.82
N TYR A 593 -18.94 -34.09 -24.12
CA TYR A 593 -19.65 -33.24 -23.15
C TYR A 593 -21.16 -33.13 -23.44
N ALA A 594 -21.78 -34.17 -24.01
CA ALA A 594 -23.20 -34.13 -24.32
C ALA A 594 -24.10 -34.05 -23.06
N ILE A 595 -25.13 -33.18 -23.10
CA ILE A 595 -26.16 -33.00 -22.05
C ILE A 595 -27.59 -33.16 -22.56
#